data_AF-A0A399MEM9-F1
#
_entry.id   AF-A0A399MEM9-F1
#
_cell.length_a   1.000
_cell.length_b   1.000
_cell.length_c   1.000
_cell.angle_alpha   90.00
_cell.angle_beta   90.00
_cell.angle_gamma   90.00
#
_symmetry.space_group_name_H-M   'P 1'
#
loop_
_entity.id
_entity.type
_entity.pdbx_description
1 polymer ?
#
loop_
_entity_poly.entity_id
_entity_poly.type
_entity_poly.pdbx_seq_one_letter_code
_entity_poly.pdbx_strand_id
1 'polypeptide(L)' 'MATGNEFKIGDIVKLKSGGPDMTVQRWSSLESAYTCQWFAGKKLDHGSFKYESLELVRSSES' A
#
# COMPACT_ATOMS: atom_id res chain seq x y z
N MET A 1 7.40 -16.68 11.37
CA MET A 1 6.89 -16.76 9.99
C MET A 1 6.97 -15.35 9.40
N ALA A 2 8.11 -14.98 8.81
CA ALA A 2 8.29 -13.68 8.15
C ALA A 2 8.87 -13.98 6.76
N THR A 3 8.00 -14.22 5.80
CA THR A 3 8.38 -14.42 4.40
C THR A 3 8.48 -13.06 3.72
N GLY A 4 9.61 -12.39 3.93
CA GLY A 4 10.36 -11.57 2.94
C GLY A 4 9.71 -10.50 2.06
N ASN A 5 8.40 -10.24 2.07
CA ASN A 5 7.78 -9.34 1.08
C ASN A 5 6.88 -8.25 1.73
N GLU A 6 7.27 -7.67 2.86
CA GLU A 6 6.55 -6.51 3.40
C GLU A 6 6.76 -5.28 2.49
N PHE A 7 5.71 -4.48 2.25
CA PHE A 7 5.86 -3.21 1.53
C PHE A 7 6.50 -2.16 2.42
N LYS A 8 7.41 -1.36 1.84
CA LYS A 8 8.06 -0.25 2.54
C LYS A 8 7.18 1.00 2.45
N ILE A 9 7.31 1.88 3.44
CA ILE A 9 6.70 3.22 3.36
C ILE A 9 7.28 3.94 2.15
N GLY A 10 6.40 4.53 1.33
CA GLY A 10 6.77 5.17 0.06
C GLY A 10 6.66 4.27 -1.16
N ASP A 11 6.55 2.96 -1.00
CA ASP A 11 6.30 2.06 -2.14
C ASP A 11 4.96 2.36 -2.79
N ILE A 12 4.91 2.25 -4.11
CA ILE A 12 3.69 2.35 -4.88
C ILE A 12 3.10 0.96 -5.03
N VAL A 13 1.88 0.80 -4.53
CA VAL A 13 1.12 -0.44 -4.50
C VAL A 13 -0.24 -0.24 -5.15
N LYS A 14 -0.90 -1.35 -5.47
CA LYS A 14 -2.26 -1.37 -6.02
C LYS A 14 -3.04 -2.52 -5.42
N LEU A 15 -4.37 -2.45 -5.43
CA LEU A 15 -5.19 -3.62 -5.17
C LEU A 15 -5.09 -4.62 -6.35
N LYS A 16 -4.96 -5.91 -6.03
CA LYS A 16 -4.99 -6.99 -7.03
C LYS A 16 -6.29 -7.06 -7.84
N SER A 17 -7.39 -6.53 -7.29
CA SER A 17 -8.67 -6.40 -7.98
C SER A 17 -8.70 -5.23 -8.98
N GLY A 18 -7.63 -4.43 -9.08
CA GLY A 18 -7.59 -3.17 -9.79
C GLY A 18 -7.91 -1.96 -8.90
N GLY A 19 -7.66 -0.76 -9.42
CA GLY A 19 -7.79 0.50 -8.67
C GLY A 19 -6.75 1.55 -9.08
N PRO A 20 -6.69 2.69 -8.38
CA PRO A 20 -5.62 3.66 -8.55
C PRO A 20 -4.31 3.12 -7.97
N ASP A 21 -3.19 3.68 -8.42
CA ASP A 21 -1.91 3.45 -7.77
C ASP A 21 -1.89 4.25 -6.46
N MET A 22 -1.46 3.58 -5.39
CA MET A 22 -1.48 4.12 -4.02
C MET A 22 -0.08 4.08 -3.45
N THR A 23 0.23 5.00 -2.54
CA THR A 23 1.49 5.02 -1.81
C THR A 23 1.29 4.43 -0.43
N VAL A 24 2.16 3.52 -0.01
CA VAL A 24 2.18 3.00 1.37
C VAL A 24 2.58 4.11 2.32
N GLN A 25 1.68 4.46 3.24
CA GLN A 25 1.91 5.50 4.23
C GLN A 25 2.45 4.92 5.54
N ARG A 26 1.88 3.81 6.01
CA ARG A 26 2.30 3.13 7.26
C ARG A 26 1.82 1.68 7.32
N TRP A 27 2.51 0.88 8.14
CA TRP A 27 2.05 -0.43 8.59
C TRP A 27 1.45 -0.33 10.00
N SER A 28 0.27 -0.92 10.19
CA SER A 28 -0.36 -1.07 11.52
C SER A 28 -0.21 -2.51 11.97
N SER A 29 0.58 -2.75 13.02
CA SER A 29 0.74 -4.09 13.60
C SER A 29 -0.54 -4.56 14.31
N LEU A 30 -1.31 -3.64 14.90
CA LEU A 30 -2.58 -3.91 15.56
C LEU A 30 -3.64 -4.43 14.58
N GLU A 31 -3.74 -3.79 13.41
CA GLU A 31 -4.69 -4.17 12.38
C GLU A 31 -4.12 -5.20 11.41
N SER A 32 -2.81 -5.47 11.47
CA SER A 32 -2.06 -6.27 10.50
C SER A 32 -2.41 -5.85 9.05
N ALA A 33 -2.33 -4.54 8.80
CA ALA A 33 -2.74 -3.90 7.55
C ALA A 33 -1.87 -2.67 7.22
N TYR A 34 -1.77 -2.37 5.92
CA TYR A 34 -1.10 -1.19 5.39
C TYR A 34 -2.12 -0.07 5.17
N THR A 35 -1.87 1.09 5.77
CA THR A 35 -2.54 2.32 5.36
C THR A 35 -1.85 2.84 4.10
N CYS A 36 -2.63 3.00 3.04
CA CYS A 36 -2.20 3.54 1.76
C CYS A 36 -2.94 4.85 1.49
N GLN A 37 -2.32 5.76 0.75
CA GLN A 37 -2.91 7.02 0.31
C GLN A 37 -2.82 7.17 -1.20
N TRP A 38 -3.81 7.79 -1.83
CA TRP A 38 -3.83 8.04 -3.27
C TRP A 38 -4.58 9.32 -3.59
N PHE A 39 -4.41 9.81 -4.82
CA PHE A 39 -5.18 10.94 -5.32
C PHE A 39 -6.38 10.46 -6.14
N ALA A 40 -7.58 10.82 -5.70
CA ALA A 40 -8.82 10.68 -6.46
C ALA A 40 -9.15 12.04 -7.10
N GLY A 41 -8.55 12.31 -8.27
CA GLY A 41 -8.59 13.63 -8.89
C GLY A 41 -7.79 14.65 -8.07
N LYS A 42 -8.47 15.65 -7.48
CA LYS A 42 -7.84 16.70 -6.66
C LYS A 42 -7.87 16.41 -5.15
N LYS A 43 -8.46 15.29 -4.73
CA LYS A 43 -8.60 14.93 -3.31
C LYS A 43 -7.58 13.86 -2.96
N LEU A 44 -6.91 14.06 -1.81
CA LEU A 44 -6.10 13.02 -1.19
C LEU A 44 -7.05 12.11 -0.39
N ASP A 45 -7.01 10.82 -0.70
CA ASP A 45 -7.80 9.78 -0.05
C ASP A 45 -6.86 8.73 0.58
N HIS A 46 -7.36 7.93 1.50
CA HIS A 46 -6.60 6.89 2.19
C HIS A 46 -7.46 5.70 2.60
N GLY A 47 -6.81 4.55 2.78
CA GLY A 47 -7.48 3.30 3.14
C GLY A 47 -6.51 2.28 3.73
N SER A 48 -7.02 1.42 4.61
CA SER A 48 -6.27 0.32 5.21
C SER A 48 -6.55 -0.99 4.47
N PHE A 49 -5.51 -1.64 3.98
CA PHE A 49 -5.61 -2.88 3.20
C PHE A 49 -4.68 -3.96 3.74
N LYS A 50 -5.12 -5.22 3.66
CA LYS A 50 -4.29 -6.36 4.03
C LYS A 50 -3.18 -6.55 3.00
N TYR A 51 -2.06 -7.09 3.45
CA TYR A 51 -0.92 -7.43 2.61
C TYR A 51 -1.34 -8.25 1.37
N GLU A 52 -2.17 -9.27 1.58
CA GLU A 52 -2.63 -10.19 0.54
C GLU A 52 -3.46 -9.54 -0.57
N SER A 53 -4.08 -8.39 -0.29
CA SER A 53 -4.91 -7.64 -1.24
C SER A 53 -4.09 -6.72 -2.14
N LEU A 54 -2.84 -6.44 -1.76
CA LEU A 54 -1.97 -5.48 -2.43
C LEU A 54 -0.92 -6.17 -3.31
N GLU A 55 -0.50 -5.48 -4.36
CA GLU A 55 0.63 -5.83 -5.20
C GLU A 55 1.59 -4.64 -5.34
N LEU A 56 2.89 -4.90 -5.39
CA LEU A 56 3.91 -3.86 -5.61
C LEU A 56 3.88 -3.44 -7.08
N VAL A 57 3.72 -2.14 -7.32
CA VAL A 57 3.79 -1.54 -8.66
C VAL A 57 5.17 -0.94 -8.90
N ARG A 58 5.68 -0.18 -7.91
CA ARG A 58 7.00 0.46 -7.98
C ARG A 58 7.62 0.56 -6.60
N SER A 59 8.85 0.11 -6.47
CA SER A 59 9.67 0.31 -5.28
C SER A 59 10.13 1.76 -5.17
N SER A 60 10.22 2.25 -3.94
CA SER A 60 10.77 3.57 -3.61
C SER A 60 12.30 3.65 -3.68
N GLU A 61 13.00 2.52 -3.83
CA GLU A 61 14.47 2.49 -3.99
C GLU A 61 14.92 3.14 -5.31
N SER A 62 15.71 4.20 -5.18
CA SER A 62 16.49 4.85 -6.23
C SER A 62 17.97 4.62 -5.96
#